data_AF-A0A6P1HGI4-F1
#
_entry.id   AF-A0A6P1HGI4-F1
#
_cell.length_a   1.000
_cell.length_b   1.000
_cell.length_c   1.000
_cell.angle_alpha   90.00
_cell.angle_beta   90.00
_cell.angle_gamma   90.00
#
_symmetry.space_group_name_H-M   'P 1'
#
loop_
_entity.id
_entity.type
_entity.pdbx_description
1 polymer ?
#
loop_
_entity_poly.entity_id
_entity_poly.type
_entity_poly.pdbx_seq_one_letter_code
_entity_poly.pdbx_strand_id
1 'polypeptide(L)'
;MHQGDEVFITKSGKYYHYFDDDCPTSSSILKGKKEAQKVREEEAKEMGLTLCKHCAKEYEEDMKERQGCVGAAVFFIGAAVASVEFFTYVIGL
;
A
#
# COMPACT_ATOMS: atom_id res chain seq x y z
N MET A 1 -2.66 -5.54 0.94
CA MET A 1 -3.60 -4.86 1.88
C MET A 1 -3.26 -5.37 3.27
N HIS A 2 -2.89 -4.48 4.17
CA HIS A 2 -2.43 -4.78 5.54
C HIS A 2 -3.57 -5.18 6.51
N GLN A 3 -4.65 -5.81 6.02
CA GLN A 3 -5.74 -6.22 6.88
C GLN A 3 -5.28 -7.38 7.77
N GLY A 4 -5.30 -7.16 9.09
CA GLY A 4 -4.84 -8.13 10.08
C GLY A 4 -3.35 -8.02 10.45
N ASP A 5 -2.63 -7.04 9.90
CA ASP A 5 -1.21 -6.84 10.21
C ASP A 5 -1.00 -6.18 11.58
N GLU A 6 0.16 -6.45 12.18
CA GLU A 6 0.59 -5.79 13.41
C GLU A 6 1.04 -4.35 13.13
N VAL A 7 0.65 -3.43 14.02
CA VAL A 7 1.00 -2.01 13.97
C VAL A 7 1.66 -1.57 15.26
N PHE A 8 2.45 -0.50 15.18
CA PHE A 8 3.06 0.13 16.33
C PHE A 8 2.16 1.23 16.91
N ILE A 9 1.98 1.20 18.22
CA ILE A 9 1.35 2.27 18.99
C ILE A 9 2.37 2.84 19.99
N THR A 10 2.57 4.15 19.98
CA THR A 10 3.48 4.82 20.92
C THR A 10 2.74 5.18 22.21
N LYS A 11 3.45 5.39 23.33
CA LYS A 11 2.84 5.80 24.61
C LYS A 11 1.97 7.06 24.52
N SER A 12 2.23 7.94 23.55
CA SER A 12 1.42 9.14 23.29
C SER A 12 0.05 8.85 22.64
N GLY A 13 -0.23 7.60 22.24
CA GLY A 13 -1.57 7.03 22.13
C GLY A 13 -2.57 7.70 21.20
N LYS A 14 -2.16 8.55 20.25
CA LYS A 14 -3.09 9.19 19.30
C LYS A 14 -3.10 8.51 17.93
N TYR A 15 -1.97 7.91 17.56
CA TYR A 15 -1.77 7.32 16.26
C TYR A 15 -1.20 5.92 16.35
N TYR A 16 -1.61 5.08 15.41
CA TYR A 16 -0.92 3.83 15.10
C TYR A 16 -0.07 4.00 13.83
N HIS A 17 0.98 3.20 13.71
CA HIS A 17 1.97 3.30 12.65
C HIS A 17 2.20 1.93 12.02
N TYR A 18 2.18 1.86 10.68
CA TYR A 18 2.56 0.64 9.98
C TYR A 18 4.05 0.33 10.17
N PHE A 19 4.40 -0.94 9.95
CA PHE A 19 5.77 -1.42 10.03
C PHE A 19 6.51 -1.03 8.75
N ASP A 20 7.02 0.19 8.75
CA ASP A 20 7.56 0.87 7.57
C ASP A 20 8.72 1.78 8.04
N ASP A 21 9.89 1.67 7.41
CA ASP A 21 11.08 2.43 7.77
C ASP A 21 11.11 3.86 7.20
N ASP A 22 10.23 4.17 6.25
CA ASP A 22 10.03 5.52 5.72
C ASP A 22 9.27 6.39 6.73
N CYS A 23 8.36 5.79 7.52
CA CYS A 23 7.74 6.49 8.63
C CYS A 23 8.76 6.87 9.71
N PRO A 24 8.98 8.17 10.01
CA PRO A 24 10.01 8.58 10.97
C PRO A 24 9.81 8.02 12.38
N THR A 25 8.54 7.80 12.76
CA THR A 25 8.19 7.22 14.05
C THR A 25 8.46 5.71 14.07
N SER A 26 8.00 4.96 13.08
CA SER A 26 8.28 3.53 12.96
C SER A 26 9.78 3.27 12.83
N SER A 27 10.49 4.03 11.99
CA SER A 27 11.96 3.99 11.89
C SER A 27 12.66 4.17 13.25
N SER A 28 12.18 5.12 14.06
CA SER A 28 12.73 5.36 15.41
C SER A 28 12.43 4.22 16.38
N ILE A 29 11.25 3.60 16.27
CA ILE A 29 10.86 2.42 17.07
C ILE A 29 11.73 1.21 16.69
N LEU A 30 11.89 0.95 15.39
CA LEU A 30 12.72 -0.14 14.87
C LEU A 30 14.19 0.00 15.27
N LYS A 31 14.68 1.23 15.37
CA LYS A 31 16.03 1.56 15.87
C LYS A 31 16.16 1.49 17.40
N GLY A 32 15.11 1.08 18.12
CA GLY A 32 15.08 1.00 19.58
C GLY A 32 15.11 2.34 20.30
N LYS A 33 14.89 3.46 19.59
CA LYS A 33 14.95 4.81 20.15
C LYS A 33 13.64 5.27 20.79
N LYS A 34 12.55 4.56 20.50
CA LYS A 34 11.21 4.92 20.97
C LYS A 34 10.47 3.66 21.38
N GLU A 35 9.88 3.69 22.56
CA GLU A 35 9.04 2.60 23.04
C GLU A 35 7.69 2.60 22.33
N ALA A 36 7.25 1.42 21.93
CA ALA A 36 5.96 1.19 21.33
C ALA A 36 5.44 -0.20 21.70
N GLN A 37 4.13 -0.36 21.68
CA GLN A 37 3.47 -1.66 21.74
C GLN A 37 3.12 -2.10 20.32
N LYS A 38 3.22 -3.40 20.08
CA LYS A 38 2.68 -4.04 18.87
C LYS A 38 1.29 -4.55 19.17
N VAL A 39 0.33 -4.17 18.35
CA VAL A 39 -1.08 -4.60 18.42
C VAL A 39 -1.57 -4.90 17.03
N ARG A 40 -2.71 -5.58 16.89
CA ARG A 40 -3.34 -5.72 15.57
C ARG A 40 -3.89 -4.37 15.12
N GLU A 41 -3.89 -4.13 13.81
CA GLU A 41 -4.49 -2.90 13.26
C GLU A 41 -5.96 -2.74 13.68
N GLU A 42 -6.70 -3.83 13.71
CA GLU A 42 -8.11 -3.87 14.14
C GLU A 42 -8.25 -3.41 15.59
N GLU A 43 -7.41 -3.94 16.49
CA GLU A 43 -7.36 -3.53 17.89
C GLU A 43 -7.01 -2.05 18.03
N ALA A 44 -6.06 -1.54 17.23
CA ALA A 44 -5.73 -0.11 17.21
C ALA A 44 -6.93 0.76 16.80
N LYS A 45 -7.71 0.31 15.81
CA LYS A 45 -8.93 1.00 15.37
C LYS A 45 -10.03 0.95 16.44
N GLU A 46 -10.20 -0.20 17.11
CA GLU A 46 -11.15 -0.36 18.22
C GLU A 46 -10.78 0.52 19.42
N MET A 47 -9.49 0.75 19.66
CA MET A 47 -8.98 1.70 20.65
C MET A 47 -9.20 3.18 20.25
N GLY A 48 -9.78 3.45 19.07
CA GLY A 48 -10.04 4.81 18.57
C GLY A 48 -8.79 5.52 18.04
N LEU A 49 -7.71 4.77 17.77
CA LEU A 49 -6.48 5.33 17.21
C LEU A 49 -6.65 5.59 15.71
N THR A 50 -5.97 6.63 15.24
CA THR A 50 -5.99 6.99 13.82
C THR A 50 -4.66 6.64 13.18
N LEU A 51 -4.66 6.30 11.89
CA LEU A 51 -3.40 6.03 11.18
C LEU A 51 -2.55 7.30 11.15
N CYS A 52 -1.24 7.15 11.35
CA CYS A 52 -0.29 8.23 11.17
C CYS A 52 -0.40 8.83 9.75
N LYS A 53 -0.45 10.16 9.64
CA LYS A 53 -0.55 10.85 8.35
C LYS A 53 0.53 10.47 7.34
N HIS A 54 1.75 10.18 7.82
CA HIS A 54 2.84 9.78 6.95
C HIS A 54 2.58 8.40 6.36
N CYS A 55 2.28 7.40 7.22
CA CYS A 55 1.88 6.07 6.77
C CYS A 55 0.64 6.09 5.86
N ALA A 56 -0.32 6.98 6.11
CA ALA A 56 -1.50 7.13 5.26
C ALA A 56 -1.15 7.66 3.86
N LYS A 57 -0.19 8.59 3.76
CA LYS A 57 0.28 9.14 2.48
C LYS A 57 1.01 8.07 1.66
N GLU A 58 1.96 7.37 2.26
CA GLU A 58 2.71 6.31 1.59
C GLU A 58 1.77 5.19 1.11
N TYR A 59 0.81 4.79 1.95
CA TYR A 59 -0.21 3.82 1.57
C TYR A 59 -1.06 4.28 0.38
N GLU A 60 -1.40 5.57 0.30
CA GLU A 60 -2.14 6.13 -0.84
C GLU A 60 -1.28 6.15 -2.12
N GLU A 61 -0.01 6.49 -2.02
CA GLU A 61 0.94 6.50 -3.12
C GLU A 61 1.18 5.07 -3.67
N ASP A 62 1.40 4.09 -2.81
CA ASP A 62 1.51 2.66 -3.17
C ASP A 62 0.28 2.15 -3.92
N MET A 63 -0.91 2.54 -3.45
CA MET A 63 -2.16 2.16 -4.11
C MET A 63 -2.30 2.79 -5.49
N LYS A 64 -1.85 4.05 -5.64
CA LYS A 64 -1.89 4.77 -6.92
C LYS A 64 -0.90 4.20 -7.95
N GLU A 65 0.32 3.87 -7.53
CA GLU A 65 1.30 3.21 -8.40
C GLU A 65 0.79 1.86 -8.92
N ARG A 66 0.11 1.10 -8.05
CA ARG A 66 -0.49 -0.17 -8.45
C ARG A 66 -1.57 -0.01 -9.52
N GLN A 67 -2.40 1.03 -9.42
CA GLN A 67 -3.40 1.34 -10.44
C GLN A 67 -2.76 1.74 -11.78
N GLY A 68 -1.66 2.51 -11.74
CA GLY A 68 -0.90 2.88 -12.93
C GLY A 68 -0.31 1.67 -13.68
N CYS A 69 0.29 0.73 -12.94
CA CYS A 69 0.87 -0.49 -13.52
C CYS A 69 -0.19 -1.43 -14.12
N VAL A 70 -1.35 -1.58 -13.47
CA VAL A 70 -2.45 -2.39 -14.03
C VAL A 70 -3.02 -1.75 -15.30
N GLY A 71 -3.17 -0.41 -15.32
CA GLY A 71 -3.62 0.32 -16.50
C GLY A 71 -2.68 0.14 -17.71
N ALA A 72 -1.36 0.20 -17.48
CA ALA A 72 -0.37 -0.05 -18.53
C ALA A 72 -0.42 -1.49 -19.05
N ALA A 73 -0.51 -2.49 -18.16
CA ALA A 73 -0.59 -3.89 -18.55
C ALA A 73 -1.82 -4.19 -19.42
N VAL A 74 -3.00 -3.65 -19.06
CA VAL A 74 -4.22 -3.80 -19.86
C VAL A 74 -4.09 -3.15 -21.23
N PHE A 75 -3.45 -1.97 -21.32
CA PHE A 75 -3.21 -1.30 -22.60
C PHE A 75 -2.32 -2.13 -23.55
N PHE A 76 -1.22 -2.70 -23.04
CA PHE A 76 -0.33 -3.52 -23.86
C PHE A 76 -0.97 -4.84 -24.29
N ILE A 77 -1.76 -5.49 -23.43
CA ILE A 77 -2.50 -6.70 -23.81
C ILE A 77 -3.58 -6.37 -24.85
N GLY A 78 -4.34 -5.28 -24.66
CA GLY A 78 -5.36 -4.85 -25.62
C GLY A 78 -4.79 -4.54 -27.01
N ALA A 79 -3.64 -3.87 -27.08
CA ALA A 79 -2.95 -3.60 -28.34
C ALA A 79 -2.44 -4.88 -29.04
N ALA A 80 -1.95 -5.85 -28.27
CA ALA A 80 -1.53 -7.14 -28.80
C ALA A 80 -2.71 -7.94 -29.38
N VAL A 81 -3.85 -7.99 -28.69
CA VAL A 81 -5.03 -8.71 -29.19
C VAL A 81 -5.60 -8.04 -30.45
N ALA A 82 -5.71 -6.71 -30.46
CA ALA A 82 -6.20 -5.97 -31.63
C ALA A 82 -5.30 -6.13 -32.87
N SER A 83 -3.98 -6.23 -32.68
CA SER A 83 -3.05 -6.44 -33.80
C SER A 83 -3.12 -7.85 -34.38
N VAL A 84 -3.41 -8.88 -33.56
CA VAL A 84 -3.61 -10.26 -34.05
C VAL A 84 -4.89 -10.38 -34.87
N GLU A 85 -6.00 -9.80 -34.41
CA GLU A 85 -7.29 -9.82 -35.14
C GLU A 85 -7.23 -9.05 -36.46
N PHE A 86 -6.50 -7.93 -36.50
CA PHE A 86 -6.32 -7.17 -37.73
C PHE A 86 -5.45 -7.94 -38.75
N PHE A 87 -4.43 -8.68 -38.30
CA PHE A 87 -3.55 -9.43 -39.18
C PHE A 87 -4.23 -10.66 -39.80
N THR A 88 -5.08 -11.37 -39.05
CA THR A 88 -5.90 -12.47 -39.61
C THR A 88 -6.97 -11.98 -40.58
N TYR A 89 -7.54 -10.79 -40.36
CA TYR A 89 -8.51 -10.21 -41.29
C TYR A 89 -7.88 -9.78 -42.63
N VAL A 90 -6.63 -9.27 -42.61
CA VAL A 90 -5.96 -8.74 -43.82
C VAL A 90 -5.27 -9.83 -44.65
N ILE A 91 -4.79 -10.92 -44.04
CA ILE A 91 -4.08 -12.01 -44.76
C ILE A 91 -5.02 -13.17 -45.13
N GLY A 92 -6.23 -13.21 -44.55
CA GLY A 92 -7.26 -14.22 -44.84
C GLY A 92 -8.11 -13.96 -46.08
N LEU A 93 -7.64 -13.16 -47.04
CA LEU A 93 -8.31 -12.81 -48.30
C LEU A 93 -7.47 -13.21 -49.52
#